data_AF-A0A1Z8SN94-F1
#
_entry.id   AF-A0A1Z8SN94-F1
#
_cell.length_a   1.000
_cell.length_b   1.000
_cell.length_c   1.000
_cell.angle_alpha   90.00
_cell.angle_beta   90.00
_cell.angle_gamma   90.00
#
_symmetry.space_group_name_H-M   'P 1'
#
loop_
_entity.id
_entity.type
_entity.pdbx_description
1 polymer ?
#
loop_
_entity_poly.entity_id
_entity_poly.type
_entity_poly.pdbx_seq_one_letter_code
_entity_poly.pdbx_strand_id
1 'polypeptide(L)'
;MNENNESTENSEGEAESAADVAVPEQIPAVEETELSPKAKDRQSRASVRQELREQRQTLRELRQRLKNGENLTDDIEACNGQIELLYKELQAIEEGGHTTFLEAKDVIAPKMNYSEKKENLKDQIKDIKKEISALEESLYQPNLTDHERDGIISQTSKLKKEQDDLSEEMNALLQFNHTRFVEAREENKENILKAQEEQELEAKKEALKQELADANSESDLAKANDVVAKIAEIEEAIKNFSRPQEDIFLEKFDEGENDPFLEK
;
A
#
# COMPACT_ATOMS: atom_id res chain seq x y z
N MET A 1 -34.27 69.80 17.17
CA MET A 1 -34.42 70.65 15.97
C MET A 1 -33.67 69.93 14.86
N ASN A 2 -34.23 69.25 13.85
CA ASN A 2 -35.56 69.06 13.27
C ASN A 2 -35.53 67.60 12.72
N GLU A 3 -36.51 66.73 12.95
CA GLU A 3 -37.83 66.62 12.31
C GLU A 3 -37.81 66.06 10.86
N ASN A 4 -38.55 64.94 10.71
CA ASN A 4 -39.43 64.52 9.60
C ASN A 4 -38.82 63.71 8.43
N ASN A 5 -39.24 62.44 8.25
CA ASN A 5 -40.44 61.90 7.53
C ASN A 5 -40.26 62.03 6.00
N GLU A 6 -40.63 61.12 5.08
CA GLU A 6 -41.65 60.04 4.93
C GLU A 6 -41.20 59.23 3.68
N SER A 7 -41.31 57.90 3.60
CA SER A 7 -42.51 57.08 3.27
C SER A 7 -43.14 57.36 1.88
N THR A 8 -43.11 56.35 0.99
CA THR A 8 -44.19 55.90 0.05
C THR A 8 -43.61 54.74 -0.78
N GLU A 9 -43.98 53.47 -0.62
CA GLU A 9 -45.25 52.78 -0.93
C GLU A 9 -45.57 52.59 -2.43
N ASN A 10 -45.55 51.30 -2.81
CA ASN A 10 -46.64 50.52 -3.43
C ASN A 10 -46.86 50.39 -4.94
N SER A 11 -47.39 49.18 -5.22
CA SER A 11 -48.17 48.64 -6.34
C SER A 11 -47.37 47.91 -7.42
N GLU A 12 -47.34 46.57 -7.42
CA GLU A 12 -48.42 45.59 -7.70
C GLU A 12 -48.82 45.55 -9.18
N GLY A 13 -48.83 44.33 -9.72
CA GLY A 13 -49.25 44.03 -11.09
C GLY A 13 -48.93 42.60 -11.50
N GLU A 14 -49.49 41.64 -10.77
CA GLU A 14 -49.63 40.23 -11.17
C GLU A 14 -50.48 40.12 -12.45
N ALA A 15 -50.20 39.12 -13.29
CA ALA A 15 -51.26 38.29 -13.91
C ALA A 15 -50.67 37.04 -14.59
N GLU A 16 -51.18 35.91 -14.12
CA GLU A 16 -51.00 34.53 -14.55
C GLU A 16 -51.51 34.22 -15.97
N SER A 17 -50.98 33.15 -16.58
CA SER A 17 -51.76 31.99 -17.10
C SER A 17 -50.78 31.00 -17.76
N ALA A 18 -50.43 29.86 -17.17
CA ALA A 18 -51.20 28.61 -17.07
C ALA A 18 -51.14 27.72 -18.32
N ALA A 19 -50.47 26.58 -18.12
CA ALA A 19 -50.80 25.22 -18.54
C ALA A 19 -50.31 24.64 -19.88
N ASP A 20 -49.74 23.44 -19.71
CA ASP A 20 -49.86 22.23 -20.53
C ASP A 20 -48.91 22.03 -21.72
N VAL A 21 -47.91 21.14 -21.60
CA VAL A 21 -48.02 19.66 -21.67
C VAL A 21 -46.61 19.05 -21.54
N ALA A 22 -46.52 17.97 -20.77
CA ALA A 22 -45.32 17.19 -20.50
C ALA A 22 -44.95 16.18 -21.62
N VAL A 23 -43.74 15.59 -21.46
CA VAL A 23 -43.23 14.29 -21.99
C VAL A 23 -42.37 14.39 -23.28
N PRO A 24 -41.20 13.71 -23.39
CA PRO A 24 -40.16 13.44 -22.38
C PRO A 24 -38.71 13.66 -22.91
N GLU A 25 -37.77 13.75 -21.97
CA GLU A 25 -36.45 13.10 -22.00
C GLU A 25 -35.99 12.42 -23.30
N GLN A 26 -35.03 13.06 -23.97
CA GLN A 26 -33.91 12.35 -24.58
C GLN A 26 -32.62 12.98 -24.04
N ILE A 27 -32.27 12.57 -22.83
CA ILE A 27 -30.87 12.51 -22.42
C ILE A 27 -30.21 11.64 -23.49
N PRO A 28 -29.25 12.14 -24.30
CA PRO A 28 -28.48 11.23 -25.11
C PRO A 28 -27.80 10.29 -24.11
N ALA A 29 -28.20 9.02 -24.19
CA ALA A 29 -27.58 7.93 -23.49
C ALA A 29 -26.08 8.19 -23.50
N VAL A 30 -25.47 8.15 -22.30
CA VAL A 30 -24.05 7.94 -22.18
C VAL A 30 -23.81 6.61 -22.87
N GLU A 31 -23.52 6.65 -24.18
CA GLU A 31 -22.81 5.59 -24.84
C GLU A 31 -21.58 5.42 -23.98
N GLU A 32 -21.54 4.32 -23.23
CA GLU A 32 -20.29 3.68 -22.89
C GLU A 32 -19.62 3.39 -24.22
N THR A 33 -18.98 4.40 -24.79
CA THR A 33 -18.05 4.22 -25.87
C THR A 33 -16.99 3.33 -25.27
N GLU A 34 -17.08 2.04 -25.53
CA GLU A 34 -16.07 1.07 -25.14
C GLU A 34 -14.76 1.56 -25.74
N LEU A 35 -14.01 2.30 -24.93
CA LEU A 35 -12.72 2.85 -25.34
C LEU A 35 -11.89 1.66 -25.82
N SER A 36 -11.36 1.77 -27.03
CA SER A 36 -10.42 0.78 -27.56
C SER A 36 -9.39 0.44 -26.47
N PRO A 37 -8.91 -0.81 -26.34
CA PRO A 37 -7.95 -1.20 -25.30
C PRO A 37 -6.76 -0.22 -25.19
N LYS A 38 -6.24 0.23 -26.34
CA LYS A 38 -5.16 1.24 -26.42
C LYS A 38 -5.53 2.62 -25.85
N ALA A 39 -6.80 3.01 -25.91
CA ALA A 39 -7.32 4.25 -25.34
C ALA A 39 -7.50 4.13 -23.83
N LYS A 40 -7.94 2.97 -23.32
CA LYS A 40 -7.95 2.66 -21.88
C LYS A 40 -6.54 2.70 -21.29
N ASP A 41 -5.56 2.08 -21.96
CA ASP A 41 -4.15 2.12 -21.54
C ASP A 41 -3.56 3.54 -21.59
N ARG A 42 -4.02 4.37 -22.53
CA ARG A 42 -3.59 5.77 -22.61
C ARG A 42 -4.16 6.59 -21.46
N GLN A 43 -5.40 6.34 -21.06
CA GLN A 43 -6.05 7.01 -19.95
C GLN A 43 -5.47 6.57 -18.60
N SER A 44 -5.26 5.27 -18.40
CA SER A 44 -4.60 4.75 -17.18
C SER A 44 -3.19 5.32 -17.03
N ARG A 45 -2.37 5.32 -18.09
CA ARG A 45 -1.04 5.98 -18.07
C ARG A 45 -1.13 7.47 -17.75
N ALA A 46 -2.14 8.16 -18.26
CA ALA A 46 -2.32 9.58 -17.95
C ALA A 46 -2.66 9.79 -16.47
N SER A 47 -3.53 8.96 -15.90
CA SER A 47 -3.88 8.96 -14.46
C SER A 47 -2.65 8.71 -13.59
N VAL A 48 -1.93 7.61 -13.86
CA VAL A 48 -0.72 7.24 -13.08
C VAL A 48 0.35 8.33 -13.17
N ARG A 49 0.51 8.98 -14.32
CA ARG A 49 1.44 10.12 -14.48
C ARG A 49 0.99 11.36 -13.73
N GLN A 50 -0.31 11.58 -13.58
CA GLN A 50 -0.84 12.66 -12.76
C GLN A 50 -0.58 12.37 -11.28
N GLU A 51 -0.90 11.17 -10.81
CA GLU A 51 -0.63 10.72 -9.44
C GLU A 51 0.87 10.81 -9.11
N LEU A 52 1.76 10.44 -10.02
CA LEU A 52 3.21 10.62 -9.85
C LEU A 52 3.63 12.08 -9.67
N ARG A 53 2.95 13.02 -10.32
CA ARG A 53 3.25 14.45 -10.15
C ARG A 53 2.80 14.94 -8.78
N GLU A 54 1.62 14.53 -8.36
CA GLU A 54 1.05 14.83 -7.05
C GLU A 54 1.95 14.26 -5.94
N GLN A 55 2.32 12.98 -6.02
CA GLN A 55 3.21 12.33 -5.05
C GLN A 55 4.61 12.96 -5.00
N ARG A 56 5.15 13.40 -6.14
CA ARG A 56 6.42 14.15 -6.16
C ARG A 56 6.30 15.54 -5.54
N GLN A 57 5.11 16.14 -5.57
CA GLN A 57 4.86 17.42 -4.92
C GLN A 57 4.75 17.23 -3.42
N THR A 58 3.96 16.26 -2.94
CA THR A 58 3.85 15.91 -1.52
C THR A 58 5.21 15.55 -0.94
N LEU A 59 6.04 14.77 -1.65
CA LEU A 59 7.41 14.47 -1.22
C LEU A 59 8.27 15.73 -1.00
N ARG A 60 8.12 16.76 -1.84
CA ARG A 60 8.85 18.03 -1.65
C ARG A 60 8.37 18.76 -0.41
N GLU A 61 7.05 18.80 -0.19
CA GLU A 61 6.43 19.43 0.96
C GLU A 61 6.85 18.72 2.26
N LEU A 62 6.80 17.38 2.31
CA LEU A 62 7.26 16.58 3.44
C LEU A 62 8.75 16.80 3.74
N ARG A 63 9.61 16.82 2.71
CA ARG A 63 11.04 17.15 2.89
C ARG A 63 11.27 18.57 3.38
N GLN A 64 10.40 19.52 3.02
CA GLN A 64 10.49 20.89 3.51
C GLN A 64 10.07 20.98 4.98
N ARG A 65 9.00 20.30 5.38
CA ARG A 65 8.56 20.20 6.78
C ARG A 65 9.57 19.46 7.67
N LEU A 66 10.21 18.40 7.16
CA LEU A 66 11.33 17.73 7.84
C LEU A 66 12.50 18.70 8.11
N LYS A 67 12.85 19.55 7.15
CA LYS A 67 13.87 20.60 7.35
C LYS A 67 13.46 21.64 8.39
N ASN A 68 12.16 21.84 8.59
CA ASN A 68 11.62 22.72 9.63
C ASN A 68 11.59 22.06 11.02
N GLY A 69 12.02 20.80 11.14
CA GLY A 69 12.17 20.09 12.41
C GLY A 69 11.04 19.12 12.76
N GLU A 70 10.10 18.87 11.85
CA GLU A 70 9.03 17.90 12.05
C GLU A 70 9.54 16.46 11.80
N ASN A 71 9.11 15.50 12.62
CA ASN A 71 9.51 14.09 12.47
C ASN A 71 8.63 13.37 11.42
N LEU A 72 8.89 13.63 10.14
CA LEU A 72 8.12 13.10 9.00
C LEU A 72 8.87 12.01 8.21
N THR A 73 9.87 11.37 8.81
CA THR A 73 10.70 10.37 8.14
C THR A 73 9.87 9.20 7.62
N ASP A 74 8.96 8.67 8.45
CA ASP A 74 8.12 7.52 8.08
C ASP A 74 7.15 7.89 6.93
N ASP A 75 6.58 9.09 6.94
CA ASP A 75 5.69 9.57 5.86
C ASP A 75 6.46 9.81 4.55
N ILE A 76 7.73 10.23 4.63
CA ILE A 76 8.61 10.35 3.45
C ILE A 76 8.90 8.98 2.86
N GLU A 77 9.18 7.97 3.69
CA GLU A 77 9.39 6.60 3.24
C GLU A 77 8.13 6.02 2.58
N ALA A 78 6.95 6.21 3.18
CA ALA A 78 5.68 5.80 2.59
C ALA A 78 5.42 6.47 1.23
N CYS A 79 5.68 7.79 1.12
CA CYS A 79 5.54 8.53 -0.13
C CYS A 79 6.52 8.05 -1.22
N ASN A 80 7.77 7.72 -0.85
CA ASN A 80 8.72 7.13 -1.80
C ASN A 80 8.24 5.75 -2.28
N GLY A 81 7.75 4.89 -1.38
CA GLY A 81 7.19 3.59 -1.74
C GLY A 81 5.99 3.71 -2.69
N GLN A 82 5.12 4.70 -2.48
CA GLN A 82 4.00 4.96 -3.38
C GLN A 82 4.46 5.39 -4.78
N ILE A 83 5.52 6.20 -4.85
CA ILE A 83 6.13 6.60 -6.13
C ILE A 83 6.68 5.36 -6.86
N GLU A 84 7.37 4.46 -6.16
CA GLU A 84 7.89 3.21 -6.74
C GLU A 84 6.77 2.29 -7.24
N LEU A 85 5.68 2.16 -6.47
CA LEU A 85 4.49 1.41 -6.86
C LEU A 85 3.88 1.96 -8.15
N LEU A 86 3.75 3.28 -8.28
CA LEU A 86 3.24 3.94 -9.48
C LEU A 86 4.18 3.75 -10.69
N TYR A 87 5.49 3.66 -10.49
CA TYR A 87 6.41 3.29 -11.58
C TYR A 87 6.20 1.84 -12.04
N LYS A 88 6.01 0.90 -11.11
CA LYS A 88 5.68 -0.49 -11.44
C LYS A 88 4.33 -0.59 -12.13
N GLU A 89 3.36 0.25 -11.77
CA GLU A 89 2.08 0.32 -12.47
C GLU A 89 2.23 0.78 -13.92
N LEU A 90 3.04 1.80 -14.18
CA LEU A 90 3.35 2.22 -15.55
C LEU A 90 3.98 1.09 -16.36
N GLN A 91 4.91 0.35 -15.75
CA GLN A 91 5.54 -0.81 -16.38
C GLN A 91 4.52 -1.93 -16.65
N ALA A 92 3.65 -2.24 -15.68
CA ALA A 92 2.59 -3.24 -15.84
C ALA A 92 1.59 -2.86 -16.96
N ILE A 93 1.31 -1.57 -17.17
CA ILE A 93 0.50 -1.13 -18.32
C ILE A 93 1.24 -1.36 -19.64
N GLU A 94 2.56 -1.17 -19.68
CA GLU A 94 3.37 -1.41 -20.90
C GLU A 94 3.50 -2.90 -21.23
N GLU A 95 3.57 -3.75 -20.21
CA GLU A 95 3.66 -5.22 -20.32
C GLU A 95 2.28 -5.90 -20.50
N GLY A 96 1.18 -5.16 -20.36
CA GLY A 96 -0.18 -5.66 -20.51
C GLY A 96 -0.76 -6.37 -19.28
N GLY A 97 -0.12 -6.23 -18.10
CA GLY A 97 -0.51 -6.83 -16.82
C GLY A 97 -1.23 -5.87 -15.86
N HIS A 98 -1.82 -4.77 -16.36
CA HIS A 98 -2.38 -3.71 -15.52
C HIS A 98 -3.47 -4.17 -14.55
N THR A 99 -4.36 -5.08 -14.97
CA THR A 99 -5.48 -5.55 -14.13
C THR A 99 -4.99 -6.36 -12.93
N THR A 100 -4.10 -7.31 -13.14
CA THR A 100 -3.46 -8.09 -12.07
C THR A 100 -2.62 -7.21 -11.16
N PHE A 101 -1.95 -6.22 -11.74
CA PHE A 101 -1.20 -5.25 -10.95
C PHE A 101 -2.12 -4.44 -10.03
N LEU A 102 -3.30 -4.00 -10.49
CA LEU A 102 -4.25 -3.26 -9.64
C LEU A 102 -4.77 -4.10 -8.46
N GLU A 103 -5.05 -5.38 -8.67
CA GLU A 103 -5.44 -6.30 -7.59
C GLU A 103 -4.32 -6.44 -6.54
N ALA A 104 -3.07 -6.54 -6.99
CA ALA A 104 -1.91 -6.59 -6.10
C ALA A 104 -1.58 -5.23 -5.46
N LYS A 105 -1.89 -4.12 -6.14
CA LYS A 105 -1.62 -2.73 -5.71
C LYS A 105 -2.25 -2.46 -4.36
N ASP A 106 -3.47 -2.92 -4.13
CA ASP A 106 -4.20 -2.71 -2.87
C ASP A 106 -3.54 -3.42 -1.68
N VAL A 107 -2.85 -4.53 -1.93
CA VAL A 107 -2.16 -5.33 -0.89
C VAL A 107 -0.76 -4.78 -0.61
N ILE A 108 -0.08 -4.27 -1.64
CA ILE A 108 1.33 -3.86 -1.59
C ILE A 108 1.49 -2.36 -1.31
N ALA A 109 0.44 -1.55 -1.54
CA ALA A 109 0.49 -0.11 -1.34
C ALA A 109 0.92 0.26 0.09
N PRO A 110 1.90 1.18 0.25
CA PRO A 110 2.27 1.71 1.56
C PRO A 110 1.06 2.34 2.25
N LYS A 111 0.89 2.04 3.54
CA LYS A 111 -0.15 2.68 4.34
C LYS A 111 0.27 4.13 4.64
N MET A 112 -0.45 5.07 4.05
CA MET A 112 -0.25 6.51 4.29
C MET A 112 -0.71 6.93 5.70
N ASN A 113 -0.18 8.05 6.17
CA ASN A 113 -0.52 8.71 7.45
C ASN A 113 -0.11 7.89 8.68
N TYR A 114 0.96 7.12 8.58
CA TYR A 114 1.50 6.34 9.69
C TYR A 114 1.99 7.25 10.82
N SER A 115 2.71 8.33 10.49
CA SER A 115 3.20 9.26 11.51
C SER A 115 2.05 9.99 12.22
N GLU A 116 1.04 10.43 11.49
CA GLU A 116 -0.14 11.10 12.06
C GLU A 116 -0.93 10.16 12.98
N LYS A 117 -1.20 8.92 12.57
CA LYS A 117 -1.89 7.93 13.42
C LYS A 117 -1.09 7.63 14.69
N LYS A 118 0.23 7.50 14.57
CA LYS A 118 1.13 7.29 15.71
C LYS A 118 1.16 8.49 16.66
N GLU A 119 1.12 9.71 16.14
CA GLU A 119 1.08 10.91 16.98
C GLU A 119 -0.27 11.04 17.68
N ASN A 120 -1.38 10.85 16.96
CA ASN A 120 -2.74 10.88 17.51
C ASN A 120 -2.92 9.84 18.62
N LEU A 121 -2.51 8.59 18.40
CA LEU A 121 -2.57 7.54 19.42
C LEU A 121 -1.70 7.89 20.64
N LYS A 122 -0.51 8.47 20.44
CA LYS A 122 0.34 8.92 21.55
C LYS A 122 -0.33 10.01 22.38
N ASP A 123 -0.99 10.96 21.74
CA ASP A 123 -1.63 12.06 22.44
C ASP A 123 -2.89 11.61 23.17
N GLN A 124 -3.70 10.73 22.58
CA GLN A 124 -4.81 10.07 23.26
C GLN A 124 -4.35 9.29 24.51
N ILE A 125 -3.28 8.51 24.39
CA ILE A 125 -2.70 7.79 25.54
C ILE A 125 -2.23 8.76 26.63
N LYS A 126 -1.63 9.90 26.26
CA LYS A 126 -1.20 10.91 27.25
C LYS A 126 -2.41 11.55 27.95
N ASP A 127 -3.46 11.86 27.22
CA ASP A 127 -4.63 12.53 27.78
C ASP A 127 -5.41 11.59 28.71
N ILE A 128 -5.61 10.33 28.31
CA ILE A 128 -6.18 9.30 29.20
C ILE A 128 -5.32 9.11 30.45
N LYS A 129 -3.98 9.12 30.33
CA LYS A 129 -3.09 9.06 31.50
C LYS A 129 -3.28 10.25 32.44
N LYS A 130 -3.46 11.46 31.92
CA LYS A 130 -3.75 12.65 32.74
C LYS A 130 -5.09 12.49 33.45
N GLU A 131 -6.13 12.03 32.75
CA GLU A 131 -7.45 11.79 33.34
C GLU A 131 -7.42 10.72 34.44
N ILE A 132 -6.72 9.60 34.20
CA ILE A 132 -6.48 8.56 35.22
C ILE A 132 -5.78 9.17 36.43
N SER A 133 -4.70 9.95 36.22
CA SER A 133 -3.98 10.55 37.34
C SER A 133 -4.84 11.54 38.14
N ALA A 134 -5.69 12.33 37.47
CA ALA A 134 -6.60 13.26 38.14
C ALA A 134 -7.68 12.52 38.95
N LEU A 135 -8.21 11.42 38.42
CA LEU A 135 -9.16 10.56 39.12
C LEU A 135 -8.50 9.84 40.31
N GLU A 136 -7.26 9.36 40.15
CA GLU A 136 -6.49 8.77 41.24
C GLU A 136 -6.16 9.79 42.33
N GLU A 137 -5.80 11.03 41.97
CA GLU A 137 -5.63 12.14 42.92
C GLU A 137 -6.93 12.48 43.65
N SER A 138 -8.09 12.41 42.97
CA SER A 138 -9.39 12.65 43.59
C SER A 138 -9.75 11.64 44.67
N LEU A 139 -9.23 10.40 44.60
CA LEU A 139 -9.42 9.38 45.62
C LEU A 139 -8.71 9.70 46.95
N TYR A 140 -7.70 10.59 46.93
CA TYR A 140 -7.01 11.04 48.14
C TYR A 140 -7.70 12.20 48.84
N GLN A 141 -8.78 12.77 48.27
CA GLN A 141 -9.49 13.88 48.88
C GLN A 141 -10.30 13.42 50.12
N PRO A 142 -10.25 14.17 51.23
CA PRO A 142 -11.03 13.84 52.42
C PRO A 142 -12.54 14.09 52.17
N ASN A 143 -13.39 13.23 52.76
CA ASN A 143 -14.87 13.27 52.72
C ASN A 143 -15.56 12.72 51.45
N LEU A 144 -14.93 11.84 50.68
CA LEU A 144 -15.65 11.09 49.64
C LEU A 144 -16.65 10.10 50.24
N THR A 145 -17.87 10.09 49.71
CA THR A 145 -18.86 9.04 50.00
C THR A 145 -18.45 7.71 49.34
N ASP A 146 -18.94 6.58 49.87
CA ASP A 146 -18.62 5.26 49.31
C ASP A 146 -19.11 5.12 47.86
N HIS A 147 -20.27 5.70 47.53
CA HIS A 147 -20.81 5.71 46.17
C HIS A 147 -19.93 6.51 45.19
N GLU A 148 -19.41 7.66 45.61
CA GLU A 148 -18.48 8.46 44.78
C GLU A 148 -17.15 7.74 44.58
N ARG A 149 -16.64 7.07 45.63
CA ARG A 149 -15.42 6.28 45.55
C ARG A 149 -15.57 5.12 44.57
N ASP A 150 -16.66 4.37 44.64
CA ASP A 150 -16.94 3.25 43.72
C ASP A 150 -17.13 3.74 42.28
N GLY A 151 -17.77 4.89 42.10
CA GLY A 151 -17.89 5.55 40.79
C GLY A 151 -16.54 5.91 40.17
N ILE A 152 -15.65 6.53 40.96
CA ILE A 152 -14.30 6.88 40.52
C ILE A 152 -13.49 5.62 40.19
N ILE A 153 -13.54 4.58 41.03
CA ILE A 153 -12.84 3.31 40.77
C ILE A 153 -13.34 2.66 39.47
N SER A 154 -14.65 2.65 39.23
CA SER A 154 -15.23 2.12 37.99
C SER A 154 -14.75 2.90 36.77
N GLN A 155 -14.72 4.24 36.84
CA GLN A 155 -14.28 5.09 35.75
C GLN A 155 -12.78 4.97 35.48
N THR A 156 -11.94 4.92 36.51
CA THR A 156 -10.51 4.65 36.39
C THR A 156 -10.25 3.29 35.77
N SER A 157 -11.02 2.26 36.11
CA SER A 157 -10.90 0.93 35.50
C SER A 157 -11.24 0.94 34.00
N LYS A 158 -12.28 1.66 33.60
CA LYS A 158 -12.64 1.84 32.17
C LYS A 158 -11.54 2.55 31.40
N LEU A 159 -11.03 3.66 31.93
CA LEU A 159 -9.97 4.45 31.29
C LEU A 159 -8.65 3.67 31.21
N LYS A 160 -8.32 2.86 32.22
CA LYS A 160 -7.14 1.96 32.15
C LYS A 160 -7.28 0.93 31.04
N LYS A 161 -8.47 0.35 30.87
CA LYS A 161 -8.72 -0.57 29.77
C LYS A 161 -8.58 0.12 28.41
N GLU A 162 -9.15 1.31 28.25
CA GLU A 162 -9.02 2.10 27.02
C GLU A 162 -7.55 2.47 26.73
N GLN A 163 -6.78 2.80 27.77
CA GLN A 163 -5.34 3.03 27.67
C GLN A 163 -4.59 1.79 27.17
N ASP A 164 -4.95 0.61 27.68
CA ASP A 164 -4.35 -0.67 27.27
C ASP A 164 -4.71 -0.99 25.80
N ASP A 165 -5.97 -0.84 25.40
CA ASP A 165 -6.44 -1.05 24.02
C ASP A 165 -5.67 -0.14 23.03
N LEU A 166 -5.52 1.16 23.34
CA LEU A 166 -4.73 2.10 22.52
C LEU A 166 -3.24 1.78 22.50
N SER A 167 -2.71 1.22 23.59
CA SER A 167 -1.31 0.79 23.68
C SER A 167 -1.07 -0.48 22.85
N GLU A 168 -2.02 -1.40 22.82
CA GLU A 168 -2.00 -2.57 21.94
C GLU A 168 -2.06 -2.16 20.47
N GLU A 169 -2.92 -1.21 20.11
CA GLU A 169 -2.98 -0.66 18.74
C GLU A 169 -1.65 0.00 18.33
N MET A 170 -1.06 0.80 19.22
CA MET A 170 0.27 1.40 19.01
C MET A 170 1.35 0.32 18.78
N ASN A 171 1.32 -0.75 19.57
CA ASN A 171 2.27 -1.85 19.44
C ASN A 171 2.06 -2.63 18.14
N ALA A 172 0.82 -2.89 17.74
CA ALA A 172 0.49 -3.53 16.47
C ALA A 172 0.98 -2.69 15.28
N LEU A 173 0.81 -1.37 15.36
CA LEU A 173 1.28 -0.42 14.36
C LEU A 173 2.82 -0.42 14.25
N LEU A 174 3.53 -0.47 15.37
CA LEU A 174 5.00 -0.62 15.40
C LEU A 174 5.48 -2.00 14.90
N GLN A 175 4.80 -3.06 15.29
CA GLN A 175 5.15 -4.43 14.88
C GLN A 175 4.91 -4.66 13.39
N PHE A 176 3.84 -4.11 12.80
CA PHE A 176 3.61 -4.17 11.36
C PHE A 176 4.82 -3.66 10.56
N ASN A 177 5.41 -2.54 10.98
CA ASN A 177 6.62 -2.01 10.35
C ASN A 177 7.86 -2.86 10.64
N HIS A 178 8.01 -3.40 11.85
CA HIS A 178 9.13 -4.28 12.18
C HIS A 178 9.07 -5.59 11.37
N THR A 179 7.91 -6.23 11.28
CA THR A 179 7.71 -7.46 10.50
C THR A 179 7.98 -7.21 9.03
N ARG A 180 7.47 -6.11 8.45
CA ARG A 180 7.79 -5.72 7.06
C ARG A 180 9.26 -5.43 6.83
N PHE A 181 9.94 -4.78 7.78
CA PHE A 181 11.37 -4.51 7.69
C PHE A 181 12.20 -5.80 7.77
N VAL A 182 11.81 -6.74 8.63
CA VAL A 182 12.46 -8.06 8.75
C VAL A 182 12.24 -8.85 7.47
N GLU A 183 11.01 -8.95 6.97
CA GLU A 183 10.68 -9.60 5.70
C GLU A 183 11.48 -9.01 4.54
N ALA A 184 11.47 -7.70 4.35
CA ALA A 184 12.22 -7.04 3.27
C ALA A 184 13.74 -7.22 3.41
N ARG A 185 14.25 -7.27 4.65
CA ARG A 185 15.68 -7.53 4.92
C ARG A 185 16.05 -8.99 4.64
N GLU A 186 15.20 -9.94 5.01
CA GLU A 186 15.38 -11.36 4.77
C GLU A 186 15.29 -11.66 3.27
N GLU A 187 14.29 -11.13 2.56
CA GLU A 187 14.18 -11.19 1.10
C GLU A 187 15.43 -10.62 0.41
N ASN A 188 15.93 -9.47 0.85
CA ASN A 188 17.13 -8.89 0.28
C ASN A 188 18.38 -9.76 0.54
N LYS A 189 18.48 -10.37 1.73
CA LYS A 189 19.57 -11.29 2.05
C LYS A 189 19.49 -12.56 1.20
N GLU A 190 18.30 -13.13 1.02
CA GLU A 190 18.07 -14.29 0.15
C GLU A 190 18.38 -13.96 -1.31
N ASN A 191 18.00 -12.79 -1.80
CA ASN A 191 18.30 -12.34 -3.16
C ASN A 191 19.82 -12.16 -3.37
N ILE A 192 20.53 -11.62 -2.38
CA ILE A 192 22.00 -11.52 -2.42
C ILE A 192 22.65 -12.90 -2.47
N LEU A 193 22.16 -13.86 -1.67
CA LEU A 193 22.67 -15.24 -1.69
C LEU A 193 22.39 -15.92 -3.03
N LYS A 194 21.17 -15.81 -3.57
CA LYS A 194 20.80 -16.33 -4.89
C LYS A 194 21.68 -15.75 -6.00
N ALA A 195 21.92 -14.43 -5.97
CA ALA A 195 22.79 -13.77 -6.96
C ALA A 195 24.26 -14.23 -6.85
N GLN A 196 24.75 -14.53 -5.65
CA GLN A 196 26.09 -15.10 -5.45
C GLN A 196 26.18 -16.52 -6.01
N GLU A 197 25.19 -17.37 -5.72
CA GLU A 197 25.13 -18.74 -6.25
C GLU A 197 25.02 -18.77 -7.77
N GLU A 198 24.24 -17.87 -8.37
CA GLU A 198 24.13 -17.70 -9.81
C GLU A 198 25.48 -17.29 -10.44
N GLN A 199 26.18 -16.32 -9.85
CA GLN A 199 27.52 -15.91 -10.30
C GLN A 199 28.54 -17.05 -10.21
N GLU A 200 28.49 -17.87 -9.16
CA GLU A 200 29.37 -19.04 -9.04
C GLU A 200 29.09 -20.09 -10.12
N LEU A 201 27.82 -20.33 -10.44
CA LEU A 201 27.41 -21.25 -11.50
C LEU A 201 27.81 -20.72 -12.89
N GLU A 202 27.68 -19.41 -13.14
CA GLU A 202 28.17 -18.78 -14.37
C GLU A 202 29.69 -18.89 -14.52
N ALA A 203 30.46 -18.66 -13.44
CA ALA A 203 31.90 -18.83 -13.45
C ALA A 203 32.32 -20.28 -13.70
N LYS A 204 31.63 -21.26 -13.10
CA LYS A 204 31.84 -22.69 -13.35
C LYS A 204 31.51 -23.05 -14.81
N LYS A 205 30.45 -22.47 -15.37
CA LYS A 205 30.06 -22.65 -16.77
C LYS A 205 31.14 -22.10 -17.72
N GLU A 206 31.71 -20.93 -17.45
CA GLU A 206 32.80 -20.37 -18.24
C GLU A 206 34.07 -21.23 -18.19
N ALA A 207 34.43 -21.74 -17.00
CA ALA A 207 35.56 -22.65 -16.84
C ALA A 207 35.38 -23.95 -17.64
N LEU A 208 34.19 -24.56 -17.58
CA LEU A 208 33.88 -25.76 -18.36
C LEU A 208 33.87 -25.47 -19.87
N LYS A 209 33.45 -24.29 -20.32
CA LYS A 209 33.55 -23.90 -21.73
C LYS A 209 35.00 -23.77 -22.20
N GLN A 210 35.90 -23.32 -21.34
CA GLN A 210 37.34 -23.31 -21.63
C GLN A 210 37.89 -24.74 -21.69
N GLU A 211 37.54 -25.59 -20.74
CA GLU A 211 37.93 -27.02 -20.73
C GLU A 211 37.41 -27.77 -21.97
N LEU A 212 36.21 -27.43 -22.44
CA LEU A 212 35.64 -27.96 -23.68
C LEU A 212 36.41 -27.48 -24.92
N ALA A 213 36.86 -26.23 -24.93
CA ALA A 213 37.70 -25.71 -26.02
C ALA A 213 39.06 -26.41 -26.07
N ASP A 214 39.67 -26.66 -24.91
CA ASP A 214 40.92 -27.38 -24.77
C ASP A 214 40.78 -28.86 -25.18
N ALA A 215 39.75 -29.56 -24.70
CA ALA A 215 39.47 -30.95 -25.08
C ALA A 215 39.19 -31.12 -26.59
N ASN A 216 38.51 -30.15 -27.20
CA ASN A 216 38.31 -30.10 -28.65
C ASN A 216 39.62 -29.85 -29.41
N SER A 217 40.53 -29.04 -28.86
CA SER A 217 41.85 -28.82 -29.45
C SER A 217 42.74 -30.08 -29.39
N GLU A 218 42.58 -30.89 -28.33
CA GLU A 218 43.26 -32.18 -28.13
C GLU A 218 42.58 -33.36 -28.86
N SER A 219 41.41 -33.13 -29.48
CA SER A 219 40.57 -34.16 -30.13
C SER A 219 40.11 -35.30 -29.19
N ASP A 220 39.99 -35.03 -27.89
CA ASP A 220 39.51 -35.98 -26.89
C ASP A 220 37.98 -35.94 -26.80
N LEU A 221 37.33 -36.70 -27.68
CA LEU A 221 35.86 -36.74 -27.81
C LEU A 221 35.15 -37.27 -26.55
N ALA A 222 35.81 -38.12 -25.76
CA ALA A 222 35.22 -38.65 -24.53
C ALA A 222 35.10 -37.56 -23.46
N LYS A 223 36.20 -36.81 -23.24
CA LYS A 223 36.19 -35.66 -22.32
C LYS A 223 35.26 -34.55 -22.79
N ALA A 224 35.22 -34.27 -24.09
CA ALA A 224 34.34 -33.24 -24.64
C ALA A 224 32.85 -33.54 -24.36
N ASN A 225 32.41 -34.80 -24.53
CA ASN A 225 31.04 -35.20 -24.23
C ASN A 225 30.71 -35.12 -22.73
N ASP A 226 31.64 -35.51 -21.85
CA ASP A 226 31.47 -35.39 -20.40
C ASP A 226 31.36 -33.93 -19.94
N VAL A 227 32.13 -33.02 -20.56
CA VAL A 227 32.07 -31.59 -20.27
C VAL A 227 30.77 -30.95 -20.79
N VAL A 228 30.27 -31.38 -21.97
CA VAL A 228 28.96 -30.94 -22.49
C VAL A 228 27.82 -31.34 -21.53
N ALA A 229 27.84 -32.56 -20.99
CA ALA A 229 26.83 -33.00 -20.04
C ALA A 229 26.82 -32.12 -18.76
N LYS A 230 28.00 -31.80 -18.21
CA LYS A 230 28.13 -30.92 -17.05
C LYS A 230 27.68 -29.48 -17.33
N ILE A 231 27.93 -28.96 -18.53
CA ILE A 231 27.43 -27.64 -18.93
C ILE A 231 25.91 -27.64 -18.98
N ALA A 232 25.28 -28.69 -19.52
CA ALA A 232 23.82 -28.81 -19.57
C ALA A 232 23.19 -28.86 -18.17
N GLU A 233 23.79 -29.60 -17.22
CA GLU A 233 23.35 -29.65 -15.82
C GLU A 233 23.43 -28.27 -15.14
N ILE A 234 24.51 -27.51 -15.39
CA ILE A 234 24.65 -26.15 -14.85
C ILE A 234 23.68 -25.17 -15.51
N GLU A 235 23.41 -25.33 -16.81
CA GLU A 235 22.41 -24.53 -17.53
C GLU A 235 21.00 -24.75 -17.00
N GLU A 236 20.65 -25.99 -16.67
CA GLU A 236 19.39 -26.31 -16.00
C GLU A 236 19.32 -25.72 -14.59
N ALA A 237 20.41 -25.78 -13.82
CA ALA A 237 20.50 -25.17 -12.49
C ALA A 237 20.29 -23.65 -12.56
N ILE A 238 21.00 -22.93 -13.44
CA ILE A 238 20.83 -21.48 -13.64
C ILE A 238 19.39 -21.14 -14.07
N LYS A 239 18.80 -21.95 -14.97
CA LYS A 239 17.41 -21.77 -15.42
C LYS A 239 16.40 -21.95 -14.30
N ASN A 240 16.69 -22.76 -13.29
CA ASN A 240 15.83 -22.95 -12.13
C ASN A 240 15.89 -21.77 -11.15
N PHE A 241 17.01 -21.04 -11.07
CA PHE A 241 17.09 -19.78 -10.32
C PHE A 241 16.24 -18.66 -10.93
N SER A 242 16.00 -18.71 -12.24
CA SER A 242 15.18 -17.72 -12.97
C SER A 242 13.68 -18.01 -12.93
N ARG A 243 13.25 -19.15 -12.36
CA ARG A 243 11.83 -19.43 -12.16
C ARG A 243 11.34 -18.71 -10.90
N PRO A 244 10.16 -18.07 -10.93
CA PRO A 244 9.49 -17.67 -9.70
C PRO A 244 9.41 -18.88 -8.77
N GLN A 245 9.63 -18.69 -7.46
CA GLN A 245 9.38 -19.76 -6.48
C GLN A 245 7.98 -20.30 -6.73
N GLU A 246 7.88 -21.63 -6.87
CA GLU A 246 6.60 -22.30 -7.10
C GLU A 246 5.60 -21.84 -6.04
N ASP A 247 4.50 -21.27 -6.52
CA ASP A 247 3.47 -20.70 -5.68
C ASP A 247 2.81 -21.83 -4.88
N ILE A 248 2.96 -21.81 -3.56
CA ILE A 248 2.41 -22.81 -2.63
C ILE A 248 0.87 -22.87 -2.74
N PHE A 249 0.23 -21.83 -3.31
CA PHE A 249 -1.21 -21.85 -3.62
C PHE A 249 -1.58 -22.65 -4.88
N LEU A 250 -0.65 -22.86 -5.82
CA LEU A 250 -0.89 -23.62 -7.04
C LEU A 250 -0.70 -25.13 -6.85
N GLU A 251 0.03 -25.58 -5.83
CA GLU A 251 0.20 -27.02 -5.51
C GLU A 251 -1.08 -27.71 -5.02
N LYS A 252 -2.12 -26.97 -4.62
CA LYS A 252 -3.37 -27.56 -4.11
C LYS A 252 -4.42 -27.84 -5.16
N PHE A 253 -4.16 -27.49 -6.42
CA PHE A 253 -5.03 -27.84 -7.54
C PHE A 253 -4.48 -29.05 -8.29
N ASP A 254 -4.20 -30.12 -7.55
CA ASP A 254 -4.02 -31.43 -8.16
C ASP A 254 -5.36 -31.91 -8.72
N GLU A 255 -5.31 -32.18 -10.02
CA GLU A 255 -6.32 -32.68 -10.94
C GLU A 255 -7.26 -33.74 -10.30
N GLY A 256 -8.49 -33.36 -9.94
CA GLY A 256 -9.52 -34.35 -9.63
C GLY A 256 -10.78 -33.91 -8.88
N GLU A 257 -10.79 -32.77 -8.19
CA GLU A 257 -11.98 -32.35 -7.45
C GLU A 257 -12.72 -31.23 -8.19
N ASN A 258 -14.01 -31.47 -8.43
CA ASN A 258 -14.94 -30.53 -9.08
C ASN A 258 -14.74 -29.12 -8.53
N ASP A 259 -14.44 -28.19 -9.42
CA ASP A 259 -14.51 -26.75 -9.16
C ASP A 259 -15.87 -26.42 -8.54
N PRO A 260 -15.94 -25.97 -7.27
CA PRO A 260 -17.19 -25.67 -6.59
C PRO A 260 -17.88 -24.41 -7.15
N PHE A 261 -17.25 -23.71 -8.10
CA PHE A 261 -17.79 -22.53 -8.77
C PHE A 261 -18.28 -22.78 -10.20
N LEU A 262 -18.09 -24.00 -10.73
CA LEU A 262 -18.74 -24.42 -11.97
C LEU A 262 -20.09 -25.06 -11.63
N GLU A 263 -21.15 -24.26 -11.66
CA GLU A 263 -22.53 -24.78 -11.74
C GLU A 263 -22.68 -25.61 -13.03
N LYS A 264 -23.31 -26.79 -12.90
CA LYS A 264 -23.46 -27.81 -13.96
C LYS A 264 -24.27 -27.36 -15.15
#